data_AF-A0A820MNX8-F1
#
_entry.id   AF-A0A820MNX8-F1
#
_cell.length_a   1.000
_cell.length_b   1.000
_cell.length_c   1.000
_cell.angle_alpha   90.00
_cell.angle_beta   90.00
_cell.angle_gamma   90.00
#
_symmetry.space_group_name_H-M   'P 1'
#
loop_
_entity.id
_entity.type
_entity.pdbx_description
1 polymer ?
#
loop_
_entity_poly.entity_id
_entity_poly.type
_entity_poly.pdbx_seq_one_letter_code
_entity_poly.pdbx_strand_id
1 'polypeptide(L)'
;MVNEMLKKVCSGLPLSPLPPAKKTRNTNVPHSPDRKPSLTNEERKLAIKNALRYFPSNIQPQLIDEFQYEMDTYGHIYMYRFQPDIEMRAYPIDEYPCNCKAAAGIMLMIMNNLDRKIAQFPDELVTYGGNGQVFGNWAQ
;
A
#
# COMPACT_ATOMS: atom_id res chain seq x y z
N MET A 1 6.57 -2.82 -26.08
CA MET A 1 5.76 -3.92 -25.51
C MET A 1 5.29 -3.44 -24.16
N VAL A 2 3.99 -3.39 -23.89
CA VAL A 2 3.49 -2.86 -22.60
C VAL A 2 3.90 -3.82 -21.49
N ASN A 3 4.45 -3.29 -20.41
CA ASN A 3 4.94 -4.08 -19.28
C ASN A 3 3.74 -4.71 -18.55
N GLU A 4 3.61 -6.04 -18.62
CA GLU A 4 2.48 -6.79 -18.02
C GLU A 4 2.38 -6.59 -16.49
N MET A 5 3.50 -6.32 -15.82
CA MET A 5 3.50 -6.01 -14.38
C MET A 5 2.88 -4.64 -14.10
N LEU A 6 3.15 -3.64 -14.93
CA LEU A 6 2.52 -2.32 -14.81
C LEU A 6 1.01 -2.39 -15.10
N LYS A 7 0.59 -3.18 -16.09
CA LYS A 7 -0.84 -3.47 -16.33
C LYS A 7 -1.52 -4.03 -15.09
N LYS A 8 -0.89 -4.99 -14.41
CA LYS A 8 -1.44 -5.59 -13.20
C LYS A 8 -1.60 -4.55 -12.09
N VAL A 9 -0.61 -3.70 -11.84
CA VAL A 9 -0.70 -2.64 -10.83
C VAL A 9 -1.80 -1.62 -11.19
N CYS A 10 -1.92 -1.24 -12.46
CA CYS A 10 -2.93 -0.30 -12.91
C CYS A 10 -4.36 -0.91 -13.00
N SER A 11 -4.52 -2.21 -12.76
CA SER A 11 -5.83 -2.89 -12.78
C SER A 11 -6.62 -2.77 -11.47
N GLY A 12 -6.05 -2.12 -10.46
CA GLY A 12 -6.65 -1.94 -9.13
C GLY A 12 -6.37 -3.13 -8.21
N LEU A 13 -7.20 -3.28 -7.16
CA LEU A 13 -6.97 -4.28 -6.13
C LEU A 13 -7.34 -5.69 -6.60
N PRO A 14 -6.45 -6.68 -6.43
CA PRO A 14 -6.80 -8.09 -6.62
C PRO A 14 -7.70 -8.55 -5.46
N LEU A 15 -9.01 -8.69 -5.73
CA LEU A 15 -10.00 -9.07 -4.71
C LEU A 15 -10.51 -10.51 -4.84
N SER A 16 -10.28 -11.16 -5.98
CA SER A 16 -10.69 -12.54 -6.22
C SER A 16 -9.74 -13.26 -7.22
N PRO A 17 -8.90 -14.19 -6.76
CA PRO A 17 -8.63 -14.48 -5.34
C PRO A 17 -7.91 -13.30 -4.67
N LEU A 18 -8.03 -13.18 -3.34
CA LEU A 18 -7.16 -12.27 -2.60
C LEU A 18 -5.68 -12.75 -2.69
N PRO A 19 -4.71 -11.83 -2.75
CA PRO A 19 -3.29 -12.17 -2.62
C PRO A 19 -3.04 -12.90 -1.31
N PRO A 20 -2.01 -13.75 -1.20
CA PRO A 20 -1.65 -14.36 0.07
C PRO A 20 -1.39 -13.30 1.14
N ALA A 21 -1.83 -13.55 2.37
CA ALA A 21 -1.54 -12.68 3.50
C ALA A 21 -0.01 -12.53 3.68
N LYS A 22 0.45 -11.31 3.93
CA LYS A 22 1.85 -11.06 4.29
C LYS A 22 2.06 -11.43 5.75
N LYS A 23 2.85 -12.47 6.01
CA LYS A 23 3.13 -12.94 7.38
C LYS A 23 4.17 -12.08 8.11
N THR A 24 5.11 -11.51 7.37
CA THR A 24 6.22 -10.72 7.92
C THR A 24 6.55 -9.54 7.02
N ARG A 25 7.08 -8.48 7.64
CA ARG A 25 7.68 -7.33 6.95
C ARG A 25 8.98 -7.75 6.24
N ASN A 26 9.35 -7.06 5.17
CA ASN A 26 10.54 -7.33 4.39
C ASN A 26 11.81 -6.83 5.11
N THR A 27 12.61 -7.75 5.64
CA THR A 27 13.81 -7.41 6.41
C THR A 27 14.93 -6.72 5.61
N ASN A 28 14.79 -6.60 4.29
CA ASN A 28 15.80 -5.97 3.42
C ASN A 28 15.56 -4.47 3.20
N VAL A 29 14.48 -3.90 3.75
CA VAL A 29 14.21 -2.47 3.67
C VAL A 29 14.03 -1.89 5.07
N PRO A 30 14.37 -0.61 5.27
CA PRO A 30 14.01 0.09 6.50
C PRO A 30 12.49 0.18 6.63
N HIS A 31 12.02 0.10 7.86
CA HIS A 31 10.60 0.20 8.20
C HIS A 31 10.33 1.39 9.11
N SER A 32 9.15 1.98 8.98
CA SER A 32 8.73 3.06 9.88
C SER A 32 8.71 2.56 11.32
N PRO A 33 9.14 3.38 12.30
CA PRO A 33 8.95 3.06 13.71
C PRO A 33 7.48 2.78 14.00
N ASP A 34 7.22 1.78 14.83
CA ASP A 34 5.87 1.44 15.28
C ASP A 34 5.35 2.61 16.13
N ARG A 35 4.25 3.24 15.71
CA ARG A 35 3.66 4.40 16.42
C ARG A 35 2.33 3.98 16.98
N LYS A 36 2.26 3.52 18.22
CA LYS A 36 0.98 3.09 18.81
C LYS A 36 0.16 4.32 19.24
N PRO A 37 -0.82 4.79 18.44
CA PRO A 37 -1.68 5.87 18.88
C PRO A 37 -2.49 5.42 20.11
N SER A 38 -2.68 6.31 21.06
CA SER A 38 -3.63 6.09 22.15
C SER A 38 -5.06 6.27 21.64
N LEU A 39 -5.57 5.27 20.92
CA LEU A 39 -6.96 5.25 20.45
C LEU A 39 -7.87 4.66 21.52
N THR A 40 -9.02 5.28 21.70
CA THR A 40 -10.15 4.67 22.42
C THR A 40 -10.70 3.47 21.65
N ASN A 41 -11.48 2.62 22.31
CA ASN A 41 -12.13 1.47 21.67
C ASN A 41 -13.03 1.88 20.48
N GLU A 42 -13.69 3.03 20.57
CA GLU A 42 -14.56 3.53 19.50
C GLU A 42 -13.75 4.08 18.31
N GLU A 43 -12.65 4.78 18.57
CA GLU A 43 -11.73 5.22 17.52
C GLU A 43 -11.06 4.02 16.83
N ARG A 44 -10.71 2.97 17.59
CA ARG A 44 -10.17 1.72 17.06
C ARG A 44 -11.16 1.06 16.10
N LYS A 45 -12.43 0.94 16.51
CA LYS A 45 -13.51 0.43 15.63
C LYS A 45 -13.70 1.28 14.38
N LEU A 46 -13.66 2.61 14.52
CA LEU A 46 -13.80 3.53 13.40
C LEU A 46 -12.63 3.43 12.42
N ALA A 47 -11.39 3.27 12.90
CA ALA A 47 -10.21 3.09 12.08
C ALA A 47 -10.30 1.80 11.23
N ILE A 48 -10.70 0.68 11.86
CA ILE A 48 -10.96 -0.59 11.15
C ILE A 48 -12.07 -0.41 10.11
N LYS A 49 -13.20 0.23 10.46
CA LYS A 49 -14.29 0.49 9.53
C LYS A 49 -13.84 1.35 8.34
N ASN A 50 -13.01 2.36 8.59
CA ASN A 50 -12.43 3.21 7.55
C ASN A 50 -11.47 2.44 6.63
N ALA A 51 -10.71 1.48 7.15
CA ALA A 51 -9.87 0.59 6.35
C ALA A 51 -10.71 -0.40 5.52
N LEU A 52 -11.82 -0.90 6.06
CA LEU A 52 -12.67 -1.87 5.36
C LEU A 52 -13.48 -1.27 4.21
N ARG A 53 -13.66 0.07 4.14
CA ARG A 53 -14.47 0.73 3.11
C ARG A 53 -13.96 0.52 1.67
N TYR A 54 -12.69 0.15 1.51
CA TYR A 54 -12.06 -0.15 0.22
C TYR A 54 -12.47 -1.53 -0.32
N PHE A 55 -13.13 -2.36 0.48
CA PHE A 55 -13.32 -3.78 0.21
C PHE A 55 -14.79 -4.20 0.22
N PRO A 56 -15.23 -5.08 -0.71
CA PRO A 56 -16.55 -5.70 -0.69
C PRO A 56 -16.84 -6.44 0.62
N SER A 57 -18.10 -6.44 1.07
CA SER A 57 -18.52 -7.02 2.35
C SER A 57 -18.21 -8.51 2.49
N ASN A 58 -18.19 -9.26 1.39
CA ASN A 58 -17.91 -10.71 1.41
C ASN A 58 -16.45 -11.05 1.76
N ILE A 59 -15.51 -10.11 1.60
CA ILE A 59 -14.10 -10.33 1.95
C ILE A 59 -13.67 -9.62 3.23
N GLN A 60 -14.47 -8.66 3.73
CA GLN A 60 -14.16 -7.92 4.96
C GLN A 60 -13.90 -8.81 6.18
N PRO A 61 -14.65 -9.91 6.44
CA PRO A 61 -14.37 -10.78 7.59
C PRO A 61 -12.94 -11.33 7.62
N GLN A 62 -12.36 -11.64 6.45
CA GLN A 62 -10.99 -12.11 6.37
C GLN A 62 -9.95 -10.99 6.63
N LEU A 63 -10.27 -9.74 6.26
CA LEU A 63 -9.36 -8.60 6.38
C LEU A 63 -9.39 -7.95 7.77
N ILE A 64 -10.47 -8.13 8.53
CA ILE A 64 -10.63 -7.54 9.87
C ILE A 64 -9.46 -7.93 10.78
N ASP A 65 -9.14 -9.23 10.86
CA ASP A 65 -8.10 -9.73 11.77
C ASP A 65 -6.71 -9.20 11.37
N GLU A 66 -6.44 -9.08 10.07
CA GLU A 66 -5.20 -8.51 9.55
C GLU A 66 -5.08 -7.02 9.87
N PHE A 67 -6.15 -6.25 9.67
CA PHE A 67 -6.14 -4.82 9.96
C PHE A 67 -6.05 -4.53 11.46
N GLN A 68 -6.66 -5.38 12.29
CA GLN A 68 -6.47 -5.31 13.74
C GLN A 68 -5.03 -5.60 14.13
N TYR A 69 -4.44 -6.65 13.56
CA TYR A 69 -3.04 -7.00 13.81
C TYR A 69 -2.09 -5.87 13.41
N GLU A 70 -2.26 -5.29 12.22
CA GLU A 70 -1.42 -4.18 11.75
C GLU A 70 -1.55 -2.96 12.67
N MET A 71 -2.77 -2.61 13.07
CA MET A 71 -2.99 -1.50 13.98
C MET A 71 -2.39 -1.73 15.37
N ASP A 72 -2.49 -2.94 15.94
CA ASP A 72 -1.93 -3.22 17.27
C ASP A 72 -0.40 -3.35 17.26
N THR A 73 0.15 -3.86 16.15
CA THR A 73 1.59 -4.09 15.99
C THR A 73 2.31 -2.83 15.58
N TYR A 74 1.85 -2.19 14.51
CA TYR A 74 2.53 -1.06 13.86
C TYR A 74 1.90 0.29 14.20
N GLY A 75 0.69 0.27 14.77
CA GLY A 75 -0.07 1.49 15.07
C GLY A 75 -0.76 2.11 13.86
N HIS A 76 -0.76 1.41 12.73
CA HIS A 76 -1.30 1.88 11.45
C HIS A 76 -1.72 0.69 10.59
N ILE A 77 -2.75 0.89 9.76
CA ILE A 77 -3.28 -0.14 8.85
C ILE A 77 -2.72 0.16 7.45
N TYR A 78 -1.59 -0.46 7.11
CA TYR A 78 -0.90 -0.30 5.83
C TYR A 78 -1.50 -1.16 4.72
N MET A 79 -2.20 -2.23 5.09
CA MET A 79 -2.78 -3.24 4.22
C MET A 79 -1.70 -3.97 3.41
N TYR A 80 -0.65 -4.48 4.08
CA TYR A 80 0.52 -5.08 3.44
C TYR A 80 0.20 -6.20 2.44
N ARG A 81 -0.93 -6.91 2.64
CA ARG A 81 -1.46 -7.91 1.70
C ARG A 81 -1.54 -7.38 0.26
N PHE A 82 -1.85 -6.10 0.07
CA PHE A 82 -2.09 -5.50 -1.25
C PHE A 82 -0.87 -4.80 -1.83
N GLN A 83 0.27 -4.81 -1.15
CA GLN A 83 1.52 -4.34 -1.73
C GLN A 83 1.84 -5.13 -3.01
N PRO A 84 1.99 -4.48 -4.17
CA PRO A 84 2.22 -5.16 -5.42
C PRO A 84 3.61 -5.80 -5.46
N ASP A 85 3.68 -6.98 -6.07
CA ASP A 85 4.94 -7.71 -6.28
C ASP A 85 5.65 -7.22 -7.55
N ILE A 86 5.93 -5.93 -7.62
CA ILE A 86 6.73 -5.29 -8.67
C ILE A 86 7.84 -4.51 -7.98
N GLU A 87 9.00 -4.37 -8.64
CA GLU A 87 9.97 -3.37 -8.22
C GLU A 87 9.35 -1.99 -8.38
N MET A 88 9.05 -1.34 -7.26
CA MET A 88 8.53 0.01 -7.25
C MET A 88 9.67 0.96 -7.64
N ARG A 89 9.56 1.57 -8.82
CA ARG A 89 10.51 2.54 -9.38
C ARG A 89 9.87 3.27 -10.55
N ALA A 90 10.49 4.35 -11.01
CA ALA A 90 10.12 4.93 -12.30
C ALA A 90 10.42 3.95 -13.45
N TYR A 91 9.45 3.76 -14.34
CA TYR A 91 9.61 3.06 -15.62
C TYR A 91 9.58 4.07 -16.78
N PRO A 92 10.01 3.70 -18.00
CA PRO A 92 9.83 4.54 -19.17
C PRO A 92 8.36 4.94 -19.34
N ILE A 93 8.11 6.21 -19.67
CA ILE A 93 6.76 6.79 -19.68
C ILE A 93 5.78 6.05 -20.62
N ASP A 94 6.29 5.47 -21.71
CA ASP A 94 5.50 4.74 -22.70
C ASP A 94 5.21 3.27 -22.29
N GLU A 95 5.74 2.79 -21.16
CA GLU A 95 5.40 1.47 -20.61
C GLU A 95 4.12 1.49 -19.73
N TYR A 96 3.69 2.68 -19.30
CA TYR A 96 2.51 2.82 -18.44
C TYR A 96 1.21 2.64 -19.25
N PRO A 97 0.28 1.78 -18.78
CA PRO A 97 -0.97 1.46 -19.48
C PRO A 97 -2.03 2.54 -19.24
N CYS A 98 -1.83 3.75 -19.78
CA CYS A 98 -2.76 4.86 -19.62
C CYS A 98 -3.17 5.49 -20.95
N ASN A 99 -4.31 6.17 -20.94
CA ASN A 99 -4.86 6.84 -22.12
C ASN A 99 -4.22 8.21 -22.42
N CYS A 100 -3.46 8.79 -21.48
CA CYS A 100 -2.82 10.08 -21.68
C CYS A 100 -1.46 10.18 -20.98
N LYS A 101 -0.51 10.88 -21.60
CA LYS A 101 0.86 11.03 -21.08
C LYS A 101 0.93 11.74 -19.72
N ALA A 102 -0.03 12.62 -19.43
CA ALA A 102 -0.12 13.27 -18.13
C ALA A 102 -0.35 12.25 -17.00
N ALA A 103 -1.24 11.28 -17.20
CA ALA A 103 -1.48 10.21 -16.23
C ALA A 103 -0.25 9.29 -16.09
N ALA A 104 0.43 8.95 -17.20
CA ALA A 104 1.71 8.23 -17.13
C ALA A 104 2.74 8.98 -16.27
N GLY A 105 2.87 10.29 -16.47
CA GLY A 105 3.77 11.14 -15.69
C GLY A 105 3.45 11.09 -14.19
N ILE A 106 2.18 11.16 -13.81
CA ILE A 106 1.76 11.06 -12.41
C ILE A 106 2.11 9.68 -11.83
N MET A 107 1.79 8.58 -12.52
CA MET A 107 2.12 7.22 -12.08
C MET A 107 3.65 7.03 -11.95
N LEU A 108 4.42 7.55 -12.89
CA LEU A 108 5.88 7.54 -12.85
C LEU A 108 6.40 8.22 -11.59
N MET A 109 5.90 9.41 -11.27
CA MET A 109 6.31 10.16 -10.08
C MET A 109 5.89 9.46 -8.78
N ILE A 110 4.69 8.84 -8.75
CA ILE A 110 4.24 8.04 -7.61
C ILE A 110 5.19 6.86 -7.37
N MET A 111 5.50 6.08 -8.41
CA MET A 111 6.37 4.92 -8.27
C MET A 111 7.82 5.32 -7.92
N ASN A 112 8.29 6.47 -8.42
CA ASN A 112 9.59 7.03 -8.02
C ASN A 112 9.64 7.37 -6.53
N ASN A 113 8.59 7.99 -5.98
CA ASN A 113 8.51 8.34 -4.56
C ASN A 113 8.45 7.12 -3.64
N LEU A 114 8.04 5.97 -4.17
CA LEU A 114 7.97 4.68 -3.47
C LEU A 114 9.13 3.74 -3.81
N ASP A 115 10.12 4.21 -4.58
CA ASP A 115 11.31 3.42 -4.91
C ASP A 115 12.13 3.15 -3.64
N ARG A 116 12.56 1.90 -3.41
CA ARG A 116 13.36 1.51 -2.25
C ARG A 116 14.71 2.25 -2.17
N LYS A 117 15.20 2.81 -3.28
CA LYS A 117 16.41 3.62 -3.36
C LYS A 117 16.16 5.09 -2.99
N ILE A 118 14.90 5.53 -2.95
CA ILE A 118 14.48 6.91 -2.73
C ILE A 118 13.72 7.06 -1.42
N ALA A 119 12.74 6.20 -1.19
CA ALA A 119 11.84 6.23 -0.06
C ALA A 119 12.54 5.84 1.24
N GLN A 120 12.28 6.60 2.30
CA GLN A 120 12.79 6.33 3.64
C GLN A 120 12.21 5.03 4.24
N PHE A 121 10.91 4.78 4.07
CA PHE A 121 10.24 3.54 4.47
C PHE A 121 9.30 3.09 3.34
N PRO A 122 9.82 2.37 2.32
CA PRO A 122 9.10 2.10 1.08
C PRO A 122 7.84 1.25 1.29
N ASP A 123 7.88 0.27 2.19
CA ASP A 123 6.75 -0.62 2.45
C ASP A 123 5.64 0.09 3.26
N GLU A 124 5.98 1.14 4.02
CA GLU A 124 5.06 2.02 4.76
C GLU A 124 4.65 3.28 3.99
N LEU A 125 4.99 3.35 2.70
CA LEU A 125 4.62 4.43 1.77
C LEU A 125 5.20 5.81 2.15
N VAL A 126 6.29 5.84 2.94
CA VAL A 126 6.94 7.07 3.43
C VAL A 126 8.16 7.40 2.59
N THR A 127 8.15 8.56 1.93
CA THR A 127 9.31 9.00 1.14
C THR A 127 10.35 9.71 1.99
N TYR A 128 9.95 10.64 2.87
CA TYR A 128 10.89 11.42 3.69
C TYR A 128 10.26 11.91 5.00
N GLY A 129 11.10 12.47 5.90
CA GLY A 129 10.67 13.12 7.14
C GLY A 129 10.08 12.17 8.19
N GLY A 130 10.23 10.86 8.00
CA GLY A 130 9.73 9.82 8.89
C GLY A 130 8.20 9.61 8.87
N ASN A 131 7.43 10.52 8.27
CA ASN A 131 5.98 10.42 8.10
C ASN A 131 5.42 11.10 6.84
N GLY A 132 6.27 11.59 5.93
CA GLY A 132 5.86 12.13 4.64
C GLY A 132 5.39 11.01 3.71
N GLN A 133 4.14 10.60 3.87
CA GLN A 133 3.52 9.51 3.13
C GLN A 133 3.02 9.94 1.75
N VAL A 134 3.16 9.04 0.77
CA VAL A 134 2.52 9.17 -0.55
C VAL A 134 1.04 8.81 -0.44
N PHE A 135 0.74 7.71 0.25
CA PHE A 135 -0.60 7.19 0.49
C PHE A 135 -0.73 6.72 1.94
N GLY A 136 -1.97 6.65 2.43
CA GLY A 136 -2.26 6.14 3.76
C GLY A 136 -2.21 4.62 3.86
N ASN A 137 -2.37 3.88 2.77
CA ASN A 137 -2.30 2.41 2.72
C ASN A 137 -2.21 1.92 1.27
N TRP A 138 -1.89 0.65 1.07
CA TRP A 138 -1.74 0.02 -0.25
C TRP A 138 -3.05 -0.18 -1.04
N ALA A 139 -4.21 0.13 -0.45
CA ALA A 139 -5.47 0.12 -1.19
C ALA A 139 -5.76 1.43 -1.95
N GLN A 140 -5.11 2.53 -1.55
CA GLN A 140 -5.18 3.84 -2.22
C GLN A 140 -4.27 3.89 -3.43
#